data_AF-B9GFI8-F1
#
_entry.id   AF-B9GFI8-F1
#
_cell.length_a   1.000
_cell.length_b   1.000
_cell.length_c   1.000
_cell.angle_alpha   90.00
_cell.angle_beta   90.00
_cell.angle_gamma   90.00
#
_symmetry.space_group_name_H-M   'P 1'
#
loop_
_entity.id
_entity.type
_entity.pdbx_description
1 polymer ?
#
loop_
_entity_poly.entity_id
_entity_poly.type
_entity_poly.pdbx_seq_one_letter_code
_entity_poly.pdbx_strand_id
1 'polypeptide(L)'
;MATNSTFQLFSPSSAASGFFDSSTEPPPPPPPPPVEVLSSEVSLNVKCSVESVNLEDGLTLLKGRVSTKEVFGLPNSDLVPGVYEGGLKLWEGSLDLINALQAEVRNGHLSFSGKRVLELGCGHGLPGIFAFLEGASAVHFQDFNAEVLQCLTIPNVNANLSEKLSPSTSEDASSDTEGELRFFAGDWSQVHQCLPHANKREKDLSCSLGHSPHSGYDIVLMAETIYSISAQHNLYSLIKKCLSHPGGVVYMAAKKHYFGVGGGTRQFLSMVEKDGAMAASLVAEVADGSSNVREVWKLSI
;
A
#
# COMPACT_ATOMS: atom_id res chain seq x y z
N MET A 1 -53.99 28.25 10.37
CA MET A 1 -52.78 28.01 9.56
C MET A 1 -51.59 28.56 10.34
N ALA A 2 -50.48 27.84 10.29
CA ALA A 2 -49.52 27.67 11.37
C ALA A 2 -48.78 28.94 11.84
N THR A 3 -48.53 28.96 13.15
CA THR A 3 -47.68 29.89 13.89
C THR A 3 -46.23 29.38 13.96
N ASN A 4 -45.28 30.32 13.87
CA ASN A 4 -43.86 30.13 14.19
C ASN A 4 -43.65 29.52 15.58
N SER A 5 -42.62 28.68 15.73
CA SER A 5 -41.92 28.49 17.00
C SER A 5 -40.49 28.01 16.79
N THR A 6 -39.56 28.88 17.19
CA THR A 6 -38.15 28.64 17.49
C THR A 6 -38.07 28.16 18.94
N PHE A 7 -37.45 27.01 19.25
CA PHE A 7 -36.95 26.65 20.60
C PHE A 7 -35.92 25.51 20.44
N GLN A 8 -34.62 25.79 20.49
CA GLN A 8 -33.72 25.84 21.66
C GLN A 8 -33.40 24.50 22.33
N LEU A 9 -32.10 24.22 22.23
CA LEU A 9 -31.21 23.28 22.91
C LEU A 9 -31.42 23.16 24.44
N PHE A 10 -31.27 21.92 24.92
CA PHE A 10 -30.97 21.46 26.28
C PHE A 10 -32.00 21.69 27.40
N SER A 11 -32.51 20.57 27.93
CA SER A 11 -33.00 20.47 29.32
C SER A 11 -32.11 19.50 30.10
N PRO A 12 -31.58 19.87 31.28
CA PRO A 12 -30.79 18.97 32.12
C PRO A 12 -31.69 18.32 33.19
N SER A 13 -31.61 17.00 33.34
CA SER A 13 -32.05 16.37 34.58
C SER A 13 -31.33 15.06 34.88
N SER A 14 -30.62 15.11 36.01
CA SER A 14 -30.30 14.06 36.97
C SER A 14 -29.44 12.87 36.53
N ALA A 15 -28.20 12.91 37.03
CA ALA A 15 -27.31 11.79 37.20
C ALA A 15 -27.95 10.60 37.94
N ALA A 16 -27.82 9.41 37.38
CA ALA A 16 -27.76 8.16 38.11
C ALA A 16 -26.98 7.13 37.25
N SER A 17 -25.78 6.83 37.75
CA SER A 17 -24.94 5.65 37.56
C SER A 17 -25.38 4.58 36.53
N GLY A 18 -24.56 4.41 35.49
CA GLY A 18 -24.66 3.31 34.52
C GLY A 18 -23.45 3.26 33.59
N PHE A 19 -22.23 3.15 34.14
CA PHE A 19 -21.08 2.69 33.37
C PHE A 19 -21.27 1.19 33.12
N PHE A 20 -21.74 0.80 31.94
CA PHE A 20 -21.45 -0.46 31.24
C PHE A 20 -22.35 -0.52 30.00
N ASP A 21 -21.78 -0.27 28.83
CA ASP A 21 -22.01 -1.12 27.66
C ASP A 21 -20.82 -0.94 26.71
N SER A 22 -19.71 -1.61 27.03
CA SER A 22 -18.75 -1.96 25.98
C SER A 22 -19.44 -3.01 25.14
N SER A 23 -20.02 -2.61 24.01
CA SER A 23 -20.40 -3.53 22.96
C SER A 23 -19.17 -4.36 22.62
N THR A 24 -19.08 -5.57 23.18
CA THR A 24 -18.06 -6.55 22.80
C THR A 24 -18.45 -7.01 21.42
N GLU A 25 -18.03 -6.25 20.40
CA GLU A 25 -17.97 -6.77 19.05
C GLU A 25 -17.16 -8.07 19.11
N PRO A 26 -17.63 -9.14 18.44
CA PRO A 26 -16.88 -10.38 18.37
C PRO A 26 -15.47 -10.08 17.84
N PRO A 27 -14.43 -10.76 18.35
CA PRO A 27 -13.07 -10.57 17.85
C PRO A 27 -13.05 -10.81 16.33
N PRO A 28 -12.24 -10.04 15.58
CA PRO A 28 -12.15 -10.21 14.14
C PRO A 28 -11.72 -11.64 13.81
N PRO A 29 -12.12 -12.16 12.63
CA PRO A 29 -11.67 -13.48 12.19
C PRO A 29 -10.14 -13.52 12.15
N PRO A 30 -9.53 -14.72 12.31
CA PRO A 30 -8.10 -14.87 12.15
C PRO A 30 -7.68 -14.41 10.74
N PRO A 31 -6.50 -13.79 10.59
CA PRO A 31 -6.03 -13.34 9.29
C PRO A 31 -5.86 -14.53 8.32
N PRO A 32 -6.03 -14.31 7.00
CA PRO A 32 -5.78 -15.35 6.01
C PRO A 32 -4.32 -15.80 6.06
N PRO A 33 -4.04 -17.09 5.77
CA PRO A 33 -2.66 -17.56 5.67
C PRO A 33 -1.94 -16.85 4.53
N PRO A 34 -0.63 -16.55 4.68
CA PRO A 34 0.12 -15.91 3.63
C PRO A 34 0.26 -16.83 2.42
N VAL A 35 -0.01 -16.30 1.23
CA VAL A 35 -0.03 -17.07 -0.02
C VAL A 35 0.51 -16.24 -1.18
N GLU A 36 1.18 -16.90 -2.12
CA GLU A 36 1.52 -16.30 -3.42
C GLU A 36 0.37 -16.54 -4.38
N VAL A 37 -0.14 -15.46 -4.99
CA VAL A 37 -1.16 -15.50 -6.03
C VAL A 37 -0.47 -15.45 -7.38
N LEU A 38 -0.75 -16.43 -8.24
CA LEU A 38 -0.11 -16.50 -9.56
C LEU A 38 -0.78 -15.52 -10.54
N SER A 39 -0.02 -14.97 -11.47
CA SER A 39 -0.56 -14.09 -12.52
C SER A 39 -1.65 -14.74 -13.38
N SER A 40 -1.72 -16.08 -13.42
CA SER A 40 -2.77 -16.85 -14.08
C SER A 40 -4.08 -16.96 -13.29
N GLU A 41 -4.08 -16.61 -12.01
CA GLU A 41 -5.24 -16.68 -11.10
C GLU A 41 -6.12 -15.43 -11.16
N VAL A 42 -6.05 -14.66 -12.26
CA VAL A 42 -6.96 -13.55 -12.52
C VAL A 42 -8.41 -14.05 -12.47
N SER A 43 -9.25 -13.33 -11.72
CA SER A 43 -10.66 -13.67 -11.62
C SER A 43 -11.38 -13.41 -12.94
N LEU A 44 -11.92 -14.46 -13.56
CA LEU A 44 -12.73 -14.36 -14.78
C LEU A 44 -14.20 -14.00 -14.50
N ASN A 45 -14.62 -14.10 -13.23
CA ASN A 45 -16.02 -13.92 -12.83
C ASN A 45 -16.36 -12.48 -12.44
N VAL A 46 -15.35 -11.62 -12.28
CA VAL A 46 -15.52 -10.22 -11.90
C VAL A 46 -15.19 -9.34 -13.10
N LYS A 47 -16.14 -8.49 -13.51
CA LYS A 47 -15.93 -7.58 -14.63
C LYS A 47 -15.16 -6.36 -14.16
N CYS A 48 -13.85 -6.33 -14.40
CA CYS A 48 -13.03 -5.14 -14.16
C CYS A 48 -13.15 -4.17 -15.35
N SER A 49 -13.66 -2.96 -15.09
CA SER A 49 -13.58 -1.86 -16.07
C SER A 49 -12.30 -1.07 -15.84
N VAL A 50 -11.60 -0.70 -16.91
CA VAL A 50 -10.34 0.05 -16.84
C VAL A 50 -10.60 1.52 -17.17
N GLU A 51 -9.99 2.42 -16.40
CA GLU A 51 -10.02 3.87 -16.63
C GLU A 51 -8.61 4.47 -16.53
N SER A 52 -8.36 5.53 -17.30
CA SER A 52 -7.08 6.22 -17.31
C SER A 52 -6.94 7.17 -16.12
N VAL A 53 -5.76 7.19 -15.53
CA VAL A 53 -5.33 8.14 -14.50
C VAL A 53 -4.18 8.95 -15.08
N ASN A 54 -4.42 10.23 -15.26
CA ASN A 54 -3.39 11.16 -15.72
C ASN A 54 -2.62 11.67 -14.51
N LEU A 55 -1.30 11.46 -14.52
CA LEU A 55 -0.35 11.93 -13.52
C LEU A 55 0.37 13.17 -14.05
N GLU A 56 1.27 13.72 -13.23
CA GLU A 56 2.14 14.81 -13.66
C GLU A 56 3.05 14.39 -14.82
N ASP A 57 3.57 15.38 -15.54
CA ASP A 57 4.49 15.22 -16.68
C ASP A 57 3.94 14.37 -17.86
N GLY A 58 2.62 14.21 -17.94
CA GLY A 58 1.95 13.52 -19.05
C GLY A 58 1.98 12.00 -18.98
N LEU A 59 2.40 11.43 -17.84
CA LEU A 59 2.30 10.00 -17.57
C LEU A 59 0.82 9.61 -17.40
N THR A 60 0.40 8.57 -18.11
CA THR A 60 -0.94 7.98 -17.95
C THR A 60 -0.78 6.55 -17.47
N LEU A 61 -1.48 6.19 -16.39
CA LEU A 61 -1.62 4.81 -15.94
C LEU A 61 -3.06 4.35 -16.06
N LEU A 62 -3.25 3.05 -16.21
CA LEU A 62 -4.56 2.41 -16.24
C LEU A 62 -4.89 1.85 -14.87
N LYS A 63 -6.09 2.18 -14.37
CA LYS A 63 -6.61 1.62 -13.13
C LYS A 63 -7.92 0.88 -13.38
N GLY A 64 -8.07 -0.25 -12.73
CA GLY A 64 -9.29 -1.02 -12.71
C GLY A 64 -10.34 -0.40 -11.78
N ARG A 65 -11.57 -0.85 -11.97
CA ARG A 65 -12.69 -0.60 -11.08
C ARG A 65 -13.53 -1.86 -11.02
N VAL A 66 -13.74 -2.31 -9.79
CA VAL A 66 -14.56 -3.48 -9.45
C VAL A 66 -15.49 -3.14 -8.31
N SER A 67 -16.59 -3.89 -8.19
CA SER A 67 -17.59 -3.69 -7.15
C SER A 67 -17.24 -4.49 -5.89
N THR A 68 -17.21 -3.85 -4.71
CA THR A 68 -17.03 -4.55 -3.42
C THR A 68 -18.07 -5.65 -3.23
N LYS A 69 -19.30 -5.43 -3.70
CA LYS A 69 -20.38 -6.42 -3.65
C LYS A 69 -20.10 -7.63 -4.55
N GLU A 70 -19.51 -7.42 -5.72
CA GLU A 70 -19.19 -8.53 -6.63
C GLU A 70 -18.01 -9.35 -6.15
N VAL A 71 -17.00 -8.70 -5.57
CA VAL A 71 -15.78 -9.36 -5.08
C VAL A 71 -16.00 -10.05 -3.74
N PHE A 72 -16.60 -9.35 -2.76
CA PHE A 72 -16.69 -9.82 -1.37
C PHE A 72 -18.13 -10.15 -0.91
N GLY A 73 -19.14 -9.90 -1.73
CA GLY A 73 -20.54 -10.04 -1.30
C GLY A 73 -20.97 -9.02 -0.23
N LEU A 74 -20.13 -8.04 0.08
CA LEU A 74 -20.36 -7.02 1.10
C LEU A 74 -21.14 -5.83 0.50
N PRO A 75 -21.87 -5.05 1.32
CA PRO A 75 -22.33 -3.73 0.88
C PRO A 75 -21.12 -2.87 0.47
N ASN A 76 -21.37 -1.79 -0.29
CA ASN A 76 -20.32 -0.86 -0.74
C ASN A 76 -19.70 -0.14 0.48
N SER A 77 -18.81 -0.83 1.18
CA SER A 77 -17.96 -0.32 2.25
C SER A 77 -16.56 -0.11 1.68
N ASP A 78 -15.90 0.94 2.12
CA ASP A 78 -14.52 1.24 1.74
C ASP A 78 -13.52 0.33 2.44
N LEU A 79 -13.85 -0.18 3.65
CA LEU A 79 -12.99 -1.04 4.46
C LEU A 79 -13.82 -1.77 5.52
N VAL A 80 -13.43 -2.99 5.89
CA VAL A 80 -13.92 -3.79 7.01
C VAL A 80 -12.71 -4.45 7.68
N PRO A 81 -12.26 -4.01 8.88
CA PRO A 81 -11.01 -4.48 9.47
C PRO A 81 -10.94 -6.00 9.62
N GLY A 82 -9.82 -6.60 9.23
CA GLY A 82 -9.56 -8.05 9.26
C GLY A 82 -10.33 -8.88 8.22
N VAL A 83 -11.19 -8.25 7.41
CA VAL A 83 -11.99 -8.93 6.37
C VAL A 83 -11.68 -8.37 4.99
N TYR A 84 -11.72 -7.05 4.83
CA TYR A 84 -11.43 -6.33 3.60
C TYR A 84 -10.74 -5.01 3.93
N GLU A 85 -9.43 -4.91 3.71
CA GLU A 85 -8.63 -3.74 4.13
C GLU A 85 -8.59 -2.61 3.11
N GLY A 86 -9.62 -2.51 2.26
CA GLY A 86 -9.87 -1.34 1.43
C GLY A 86 -9.12 -1.26 0.09
N GLY A 87 -8.49 -2.35 -0.34
CA GLY A 87 -7.68 -2.40 -1.56
C GLY A 87 -8.43 -2.10 -2.87
N LEU A 88 -9.77 -2.20 -2.91
CA LEU A 88 -10.57 -1.89 -4.11
C LEU A 88 -10.85 -0.39 -4.29
N LYS A 89 -10.55 0.43 -3.29
CA LYS A 89 -10.61 1.90 -3.40
C LYS A 89 -9.22 2.43 -3.74
N LEU A 90 -9.17 3.32 -4.73
CA LEU A 90 -7.95 4.08 -4.97
C LEU A 90 -7.93 5.26 -4.00
N TRP A 91 -6.94 5.27 -3.11
CA TRP A 91 -6.72 6.35 -2.18
C TRP A 91 -5.77 7.39 -2.77
N GLU A 92 -5.98 8.66 -2.47
CA GLU A 92 -5.21 9.79 -3.02
C GLU A 92 -3.70 9.63 -2.81
N GLY A 93 -3.30 9.04 -1.67
CA GLY A 93 -1.90 8.78 -1.33
C GLY A 93 -1.14 7.93 -2.36
N SER A 94 -1.81 7.07 -3.13
CA SER A 94 -1.14 6.32 -4.21
C SER A 94 -0.66 7.25 -5.32
N LEU A 95 -1.43 8.29 -5.66
CA LEU A 95 -1.06 9.25 -6.70
C LEU A 95 -0.04 10.26 -6.17
N ASP A 96 -0.21 10.72 -4.92
CA ASP A 96 0.79 11.59 -4.27
C ASP A 96 2.17 10.89 -4.21
N LEU A 97 2.17 9.58 -3.93
CA LEU A 97 3.40 8.77 -3.93
C LEU A 97 4.05 8.75 -5.32
N ILE A 98 3.29 8.49 -6.38
CA ILE A 98 3.83 8.43 -7.74
C ILE A 98 4.40 9.78 -8.16
N ASN A 99 3.68 10.89 -7.92
CA ASN A 99 4.18 12.22 -8.24
C ASN A 99 5.50 12.53 -7.51
N ALA A 100 5.61 12.17 -6.23
CA ALA A 100 6.85 12.33 -5.46
C ALA A 100 8.00 11.45 -5.99
N LEU A 101 7.70 10.20 -6.37
CA LEU A 101 8.69 9.31 -6.97
C LEU A 101 9.16 9.81 -8.35
N GLN A 102 8.26 10.31 -9.19
CA GLN A 102 8.61 10.95 -10.47
C GLN A 102 9.56 12.14 -10.24
N ALA A 103 9.27 12.99 -9.25
CA ALA A 103 10.15 14.11 -8.90
C ALA A 103 11.53 13.64 -8.43
N GLU A 104 11.61 12.61 -7.58
CA GLU A 104 12.87 12.02 -7.11
C GLU A 104 13.69 11.39 -8.25
N VAL A 105 13.04 10.71 -9.21
CA VAL A 105 13.69 10.17 -10.41
C VAL A 105 14.23 11.31 -11.28
N ARG A 106 13.42 12.32 -11.57
CA ARG A 106 13.82 13.49 -12.38
C ARG A 106 14.99 14.27 -11.76
N ASN A 107 15.04 14.35 -10.44
CA ASN A 107 16.12 15.01 -9.70
C ASN A 107 17.37 14.13 -9.55
N GLY A 108 17.34 12.87 -10.00
CA GLY A 108 18.44 11.92 -9.88
C GLY A 108 18.67 11.38 -8.47
N HIS A 109 17.70 11.55 -7.56
CA HIS A 109 17.76 11.04 -6.18
C HIS A 109 17.30 9.58 -6.06
N LEU A 110 16.57 9.09 -7.06
CA LEU A 110 16.02 7.74 -7.12
C LEU A 110 16.24 7.14 -8.51
N SER A 111 16.52 5.84 -8.57
CA SER A 111 16.51 5.08 -9.83
C SER A 111 15.90 3.71 -9.56
N PHE A 112 14.91 3.35 -10.38
CA PHE A 112 14.29 2.01 -10.36
C PHE A 112 15.05 0.99 -11.21
N SER A 113 15.89 1.44 -12.15
CA SER A 113 16.63 0.56 -13.07
C SER A 113 17.36 -0.57 -12.33
N GLY A 114 16.96 -1.81 -12.60
CA GLY A 114 17.58 -3.01 -12.01
C GLY A 114 17.32 -3.22 -10.51
N LYS A 115 16.36 -2.50 -9.93
CA LYS A 115 16.01 -2.62 -8.50
C LYS A 115 14.92 -3.66 -8.26
N ARG A 116 14.96 -4.27 -7.07
CA ARG A 116 13.84 -5.05 -6.52
C ARG A 116 12.97 -4.15 -5.69
N VAL A 117 11.69 -4.10 -6.04
CA VAL A 117 10.69 -3.23 -5.41
C VAL A 117 9.61 -4.07 -4.77
N LEU A 118 9.18 -3.70 -3.55
CA LEU A 118 8.02 -4.28 -2.88
C LEU A 118 7.00 -3.18 -2.61
N GLU A 119 5.78 -3.34 -3.10
CA GLU A 119 4.65 -2.49 -2.71
C GLU A 119 3.82 -3.20 -1.64
N LEU A 120 3.78 -2.64 -0.43
CA LEU A 120 2.98 -3.15 0.70
C LEU A 120 1.61 -2.47 0.73
N GLY A 121 0.54 -3.25 0.90
CA GLY A 121 -0.83 -2.75 0.84
C GLY A 121 -1.15 -2.16 -0.53
N CYS A 122 -0.87 -2.90 -1.60
CA CYS A 122 -0.82 -2.36 -2.95
C CYS A 122 -2.18 -1.96 -3.52
N GLY A 123 -3.28 -2.62 -3.15
CA GLY A 123 -4.61 -2.34 -3.70
C GLY A 123 -4.61 -2.35 -5.24
N HIS A 124 -4.64 -1.17 -5.84
CA HIS A 124 -4.56 -1.02 -7.30
C HIS A 124 -3.18 -1.32 -7.90
N GLY A 125 -2.11 -1.27 -7.11
CA GLY A 125 -0.72 -1.53 -7.53
C GLY A 125 -0.10 -0.42 -8.37
N LEU A 126 -0.64 0.80 -8.39
CA LEU A 126 -0.17 1.85 -9.28
C LEU A 126 1.29 2.28 -9.00
N PRO A 127 1.72 2.51 -7.73
CA PRO A 127 3.13 2.77 -7.42
C PRO A 127 4.09 1.67 -7.89
N GLY A 128 3.75 0.40 -7.72
CA GLY A 128 4.58 -0.71 -8.19
C GLY A 128 4.58 -0.83 -9.72
N ILE A 129 3.44 -0.60 -10.38
CA ILE A 129 3.36 -0.53 -11.85
C ILE A 129 4.27 0.58 -12.37
N PHE A 130 4.20 1.78 -11.78
CA PHE A 130 5.09 2.88 -12.12
C PHE A 130 6.57 2.48 -11.97
N ALA A 131 6.94 1.88 -10.84
CA ALA A 131 8.31 1.39 -10.61
C ALA A 131 8.77 0.38 -11.67
N PHE A 132 7.88 -0.52 -12.10
CA PHE A 132 8.16 -1.47 -13.19
C PHE A 132 8.37 -0.77 -14.53
N LEU A 133 7.52 0.22 -14.85
CA LEU A 133 7.62 1.00 -16.08
C LEU A 133 8.93 1.81 -16.14
N GLU A 134 9.42 2.27 -14.97
CA GLU A 134 10.70 2.96 -14.75
C GLU A 134 11.94 2.02 -14.71
N GLY A 135 11.76 0.73 -15.02
CA GLY A 135 12.87 -0.21 -15.23
C GLY A 135 13.27 -1.05 -14.02
N ALA A 136 12.42 -1.17 -13.00
CA ALA A 136 12.62 -2.15 -11.94
C ALA A 136 12.74 -3.57 -12.52
N SER A 137 13.74 -4.33 -12.05
CA SER A 137 13.96 -5.72 -12.50
C SER A 137 13.02 -6.70 -11.81
N ALA A 138 12.48 -6.34 -10.64
CA ALA A 138 11.44 -7.11 -9.97
C ALA A 138 10.51 -6.17 -9.22
N VAL A 139 9.21 -6.38 -9.33
CA VAL A 139 8.18 -5.67 -8.54
C VAL A 139 7.23 -6.68 -7.92
N HIS A 140 7.20 -6.72 -6.60
CA HIS A 140 6.33 -7.60 -5.84
C HIS A 140 5.20 -6.77 -5.23
N PHE A 141 3.98 -7.24 -5.39
CA PHE A 141 2.77 -6.60 -4.90
C PHE A 141 2.25 -7.40 -3.71
N GLN A 142 2.01 -6.72 -2.59
CA GLN A 142 1.45 -7.35 -1.41
C GLN A 142 0.14 -6.67 -1.02
N ASP A 143 -0.92 -7.45 -0.85
CA ASP A 143 -2.19 -6.99 -0.27
C ASP A 143 -2.63 -7.93 0.86
N PHE A 144 -3.56 -7.49 1.72
CA PHE A 144 -4.13 -8.36 2.75
C PHE A 144 -5.01 -9.44 2.09
N ASN A 145 -5.78 -9.06 1.06
CA ASN A 145 -6.78 -9.90 0.41
C ASN A 145 -6.27 -10.48 -0.92
N ALA A 146 -6.31 -11.80 -1.08
CA ALA A 146 -6.00 -12.46 -2.36
C ALA A 146 -6.97 -12.03 -3.45
N GLU A 147 -8.23 -11.80 -3.10
CA GLU A 147 -9.28 -11.37 -4.02
C GLU A 147 -8.98 -9.98 -4.61
N VAL A 148 -8.34 -9.08 -3.86
CA VAL A 148 -7.89 -7.77 -4.38
C VAL A 148 -6.83 -7.99 -5.47
N LEU A 149 -5.86 -8.88 -5.21
CA LEU A 149 -4.82 -9.19 -6.19
C LEU A 149 -5.43 -9.80 -7.47
N GLN A 150 -6.31 -10.79 -7.32
CA GLN A 150 -6.92 -11.54 -8.43
C GLN A 150 -7.91 -10.70 -9.26
N CYS A 151 -8.69 -9.84 -8.61
CA CYS A 151 -9.75 -9.09 -9.27
C CYS A 151 -9.34 -7.68 -9.71
N LEU A 152 -8.24 -7.15 -9.16
CA LEU A 152 -7.87 -5.74 -9.38
C LEU A 152 -6.38 -5.55 -9.69
N THR A 153 -5.46 -5.95 -8.80
CA THR A 153 -4.04 -5.65 -8.97
C THR A 153 -3.46 -6.31 -10.23
N ILE A 154 -3.67 -7.61 -10.42
CA ILE A 154 -3.17 -8.35 -11.58
C ILE A 154 -3.79 -7.81 -12.89
N PRO A 155 -5.12 -7.59 -12.98
CA PRO A 155 -5.72 -6.90 -14.13
C PRO A 155 -5.10 -5.53 -14.45
N ASN A 156 -4.80 -4.72 -13.44
CA ASN A 156 -4.17 -3.40 -13.64
C ASN A 156 -2.75 -3.55 -14.20
N VAL A 157 -1.95 -4.45 -13.63
CA VAL A 157 -0.61 -4.75 -14.14
C VAL A 157 -0.70 -5.16 -15.61
N ASN A 158 -1.55 -6.13 -15.94
CA ASN A 158 -1.73 -6.61 -17.31
C ASN A 158 -2.15 -5.49 -18.28
N ALA A 159 -3.07 -4.61 -17.87
CA ALA A 159 -3.54 -3.50 -18.71
C ALA A 159 -2.39 -2.53 -19.05
N ASN A 160 -1.62 -2.08 -18.05
CA ASN A 160 -0.53 -1.13 -18.26
C ASN A 160 0.62 -1.72 -19.08
N LEU A 161 0.93 -3.01 -18.90
CA LEU A 161 1.97 -3.68 -19.70
C LEU A 161 1.53 -3.84 -21.16
N SER A 162 0.26 -4.17 -21.40
CA SER A 162 -0.28 -4.28 -22.75
C SER A 162 -0.26 -2.95 -23.51
N GLU A 163 -0.50 -1.83 -22.82
CA GLU A 163 -0.44 -0.49 -23.40
C GLU A 163 1.01 -0.09 -23.75
N LYS A 164 1.99 -0.38 -22.87
CA LYS A 164 3.41 -0.14 -23.15
C LYS A 164 3.91 -0.93 -24.37
N LEU A 165 3.41 -2.14 -24.57
CA LEU A 165 3.75 -3.01 -25.70
C LEU A 165 3.04 -2.61 -27.01
N SER A 166 2.13 -1.64 -26.98
CA SER A 166 1.44 -1.18 -28.18
C SER A 166 2.39 -0.38 -29.10
N PRO A 167 2.36 -0.60 -30.42
CA PRO A 167 3.38 -0.09 -31.35
C PRO A 167 3.32 1.43 -31.63
N SER A 168 2.69 2.24 -30.79
CA SER A 168 2.42 3.67 -31.05
C SER A 168 3.34 4.66 -30.32
N THR A 169 4.33 4.22 -29.53
CA THR A 169 5.28 5.11 -28.84
C THR A 169 6.74 4.75 -29.12
N SER A 170 7.32 5.43 -30.11
CA SER A 170 8.77 5.66 -30.38
C SER A 170 9.73 4.46 -30.52
N GLU A 171 10.45 4.43 -31.63
CA GLU A 171 11.40 3.40 -32.10
C GLU A 171 12.71 3.25 -31.30
N ASP A 172 12.83 3.77 -30.07
CA ASP A 172 14.10 3.78 -29.31
C ASP A 172 14.15 2.84 -28.08
N ALA A 173 13.14 2.00 -27.85
CA ALA A 173 13.13 1.08 -26.69
C ALA A 173 13.60 -0.33 -27.04
N SER A 174 14.92 -0.52 -27.21
CA SER A 174 15.51 -1.83 -26.96
C SER A 174 15.55 -2.09 -25.45
N SER A 175 14.45 -2.54 -24.87
CA SER A 175 14.53 -3.30 -23.63
C SER A 175 13.39 -4.30 -23.57
N ASP A 176 13.73 -5.57 -23.73
CA ASP A 176 13.01 -6.67 -23.10
C ASP A 176 12.85 -6.32 -21.61
N THR A 177 11.71 -5.75 -21.21
CA THR A 177 11.35 -5.64 -19.79
C THR A 177 11.01 -7.04 -19.29
N GLU A 178 12.03 -7.89 -19.19
CA GLU A 178 12.01 -9.23 -18.59
C GLU A 178 12.12 -9.08 -17.05
N GLY A 179 11.28 -8.22 -16.49
CA GLY A 179 11.21 -8.00 -15.05
C GLY A 179 10.27 -8.99 -14.37
N GLU A 180 10.62 -9.42 -13.17
CA GLU A 180 9.79 -10.34 -12.37
C GLU A 180 8.60 -9.59 -11.74
N LEU A 181 7.40 -10.13 -11.90
CA LEU A 181 6.15 -9.60 -11.31
C LEU A 181 5.48 -10.70 -10.49
N ARG A 182 5.31 -10.47 -9.18
CA ARG A 182 4.77 -11.46 -8.26
C ARG A 182 3.80 -10.85 -7.25
N PHE A 183 2.83 -11.63 -6.79
CA PHE A 183 1.71 -11.14 -5.99
C PHE A 183 1.57 -11.99 -4.72
N PHE A 184 1.45 -11.33 -3.57
CA PHE A 184 1.44 -12.00 -2.26
C PHE A 184 0.28 -11.49 -1.43
N ALA A 185 -0.60 -12.38 -1.01
CA ALA A 185 -1.67 -12.08 -0.08
C ALA A 185 -1.28 -12.47 1.35
N GLY A 186 -1.73 -11.69 2.33
CA GLY A 186 -1.65 -12.06 3.74
C GLY A 186 -1.38 -10.90 4.68
N ASP A 187 -1.55 -11.17 5.97
CA ASP A 187 -1.31 -10.20 7.03
C ASP A 187 0.18 -9.87 7.19
N TRP A 188 0.49 -8.60 7.49
CA TRP A 188 1.87 -8.12 7.63
C TRP A 188 2.69 -8.87 8.70
N SER A 189 2.04 -9.42 9.73
CA SER A 189 2.72 -10.23 10.74
C SER A 189 3.25 -11.56 10.18
N GLN A 190 2.72 -12.07 9.07
CA GLN A 190 3.00 -13.40 8.55
C GLN A 190 3.46 -13.43 7.09
N VAL A 191 3.18 -12.42 6.27
CA VAL A 191 3.48 -12.41 4.82
C VAL A 191 4.97 -12.56 4.50
N HIS A 192 5.86 -12.17 5.42
CA HIS A 192 7.30 -12.44 5.31
C HIS A 192 7.66 -13.94 5.13
N GLN A 193 6.76 -14.86 5.45
CA GLN A 193 6.96 -16.30 5.28
C GLN A 193 6.92 -16.73 3.81
N CYS A 194 6.16 -16.03 2.95
CA CYS A 194 6.08 -16.31 1.51
C CYS A 194 6.90 -15.34 0.64
N LEU A 195 7.35 -14.21 1.18
CA LEU A 195 8.18 -13.25 0.43
C LEU A 195 9.61 -13.80 0.19
N PRO A 196 10.07 -13.87 -1.07
CA PRO A 196 11.35 -14.50 -1.42
C PRO A 196 12.58 -13.72 -0.93
N HIS A 197 12.44 -12.41 -0.69
CA HIS A 197 13.53 -11.55 -0.25
C HIS A 197 13.40 -11.09 1.21
N ALA A 198 12.51 -11.69 1.99
CA ALA A 198 12.44 -11.40 3.43
C ALA A 198 13.60 -12.06 4.18
N ASN A 199 14.27 -11.31 5.05
CA ASN A 199 15.33 -11.82 5.91
C ASN A 199 14.74 -12.82 6.92
N LYS A 200 15.06 -14.11 6.74
CA LYS A 200 14.75 -15.19 7.68
C LYS A 200 15.71 -15.16 8.89
N ARG A 201 15.75 -14.06 9.63
CA ARG A 201 16.53 -14.01 10.87
C ARG A 201 15.75 -14.74 11.97
N GLU A 202 16.05 -16.03 12.15
CA GLU A 202 15.97 -16.70 13.45
C GLU A 202 16.66 -18.09 13.55
N LYS A 203 17.11 -18.74 12.45
CA LYS A 203 17.72 -20.09 12.56
C LYS A 203 19.09 -20.35 11.92
N ASP A 204 19.63 -19.46 11.08
CA ASP A 204 20.90 -19.73 10.37
C ASP A 204 22.11 -19.01 11.00
N LEU A 205 22.29 -19.16 12.32
CA LEU A 205 23.57 -18.86 12.98
C LEU A 205 24.54 -20.06 12.96
N SER A 206 24.14 -21.18 12.36
CA SER A 206 25.03 -22.31 12.09
C SER A 206 24.93 -22.69 10.62
N CYS A 207 26.06 -22.57 9.91
CA CYS A 207 26.26 -22.91 8.50
C CYS A 207 25.68 -21.84 7.54
N SER A 208 26.43 -21.08 6.74
CA SER A 208 27.70 -21.38 6.09
C SER A 208 28.37 -20.09 5.63
N LEU A 209 29.70 -20.15 5.59
CA LEU A 209 30.60 -19.24 4.88
C LEU A 209 30.17 -19.07 3.41
N GLY A 210 29.48 -17.97 3.10
CA GLY A 210 29.09 -17.60 1.75
C GLY A 210 28.28 -16.31 1.76
N HIS A 211 28.86 -15.20 1.31
CA HIS A 211 28.15 -13.95 1.06
C HIS A 211 26.96 -14.23 0.12
N SER A 212 25.73 -14.24 0.64
CA SER A 212 24.56 -14.05 -0.22
C SER A 212 24.54 -12.57 -0.63
N PRO A 213 24.52 -12.27 -1.94
CA PRO A 213 24.51 -10.89 -2.40
C PRO A 213 23.17 -10.26 -1.98
N HIS A 214 23.23 -9.19 -1.20
CA HIS A 214 22.13 -8.27 -0.86
C HIS A 214 20.75 -8.97 -0.71
N SER A 215 20.48 -9.61 0.43
CA SER A 215 19.12 -10.07 0.75
C SER A 215 18.22 -8.87 1.02
N GLY A 216 17.03 -8.82 0.42
CA GLY A 216 16.03 -7.77 0.63
C GLY A 216 15.56 -7.06 -0.64
N TYR A 217 14.63 -6.13 -0.46
CA TYR A 217 14.15 -5.19 -1.47
C TYR A 217 14.90 -3.88 -1.36
N ASP A 218 15.29 -3.32 -2.49
CA ASP A 218 16.02 -2.06 -2.55
C ASP A 218 15.09 -0.87 -2.29
N ILE A 219 13.82 -1.01 -2.69
CA ILE A 219 12.79 0.01 -2.50
C ILE A 219 11.53 -0.66 -1.97
N VAL A 220 10.97 -0.14 -0.88
CA VAL A 220 9.63 -0.50 -0.40
C VAL A 220 8.70 0.70 -0.61
N LEU A 221 7.57 0.47 -1.27
CA LEU A 221 6.55 1.47 -1.56
C LEU A 221 5.33 1.23 -0.67
N MET A 222 4.77 2.30 -0.12
CA MET A 222 3.65 2.25 0.82
C MET A 222 2.73 3.45 0.59
N ALA A 223 1.46 3.21 0.30
CA ALA A 223 0.47 4.28 0.18
C ALA A 223 -0.71 4.00 1.11
N GLU A 224 -0.98 4.92 2.03
CA GLU A 224 -2.13 4.87 2.96
C GLU A 224 -2.17 3.57 3.80
N THR A 225 -1.02 3.07 4.26
CA THR A 225 -0.91 1.80 5.02
C THR A 225 -0.82 1.97 6.54
N ILE A 226 -0.63 3.19 7.04
CA ILE A 226 -0.42 3.46 8.48
C ILE A 226 -1.67 3.96 9.22
N TYR A 227 -2.85 3.79 8.63
CA TYR A 227 -4.12 4.26 9.18
C TYR A 227 -4.51 3.53 10.48
N SER A 228 -4.18 2.24 10.60
CA SER A 228 -4.49 1.41 11.76
C SER A 228 -3.33 1.38 12.74
N ILE A 229 -3.53 1.94 13.94
CA ILE A 229 -2.49 1.99 15.00
C ILE A 229 -2.02 0.57 15.37
N SER A 230 -2.96 -0.38 15.50
CA SER A 230 -2.65 -1.75 15.93
C SER A 230 -1.77 -2.50 14.91
N ALA A 231 -1.86 -2.15 13.63
CA ALA A 231 -1.09 -2.79 12.57
C ALA A 231 0.32 -2.20 12.37
N GLN A 232 0.58 -0.96 12.83
CA GLN A 232 1.83 -0.25 12.59
C GLN A 232 3.07 -1.01 13.07
N HIS A 233 3.00 -1.70 14.22
CA HIS A 233 4.12 -2.50 14.73
C HIS A 233 4.46 -3.68 13.82
N ASN A 234 3.45 -4.41 13.35
CA ASN A 234 3.64 -5.55 12.44
C ASN A 234 4.18 -5.07 11.08
N LEU A 235 3.64 -3.97 10.56
CA LEU A 235 4.10 -3.32 9.34
C LEU A 235 5.57 -2.91 9.46
N TYR A 236 5.95 -2.22 10.53
CA TYR A 236 7.34 -1.78 10.73
C TYR A 236 8.31 -2.96 10.91
N SER A 237 7.88 -4.02 11.59
CA SER A 237 8.64 -5.27 11.69
C SER A 237 8.86 -5.91 10.31
N LEU A 238 7.82 -5.94 9.46
CA LEU A 238 7.91 -6.45 8.10
C LEU A 238 8.88 -5.62 7.25
N ILE A 239 8.79 -4.29 7.28
CA ILE A 239 9.71 -3.39 6.57
C ILE A 239 11.17 -3.74 6.91
N LYS A 240 11.51 -3.86 8.20
CA LYS A 240 12.86 -4.23 8.64
C LYS A 240 13.32 -5.61 8.16
N LYS A 241 12.39 -6.57 8.07
CA LYS A 241 12.68 -7.91 7.51
C LYS A 241 12.92 -7.84 6.00
N CYS A 242 12.21 -6.98 5.28
CA CYS A 242 12.20 -6.93 3.83
C CYS A 242 13.29 -6.03 3.22
N LEU A 243 13.74 -4.97 3.89
CA LEU A 243 14.71 -4.04 3.29
C LEU A 243 16.10 -4.64 3.06
N SER A 244 16.69 -4.33 1.91
CA SER A 244 18.07 -4.64 1.60
C SER A 244 19.01 -3.76 2.43
N HIS A 245 20.10 -4.33 2.93
CA HIS A 245 21.11 -3.61 3.71
C HIS A 245 22.41 -3.48 2.91
N PRO A 246 23.14 -2.36 3.02
CA PRO A 246 22.83 -1.16 3.82
C PRO A 246 22.00 -0.09 3.09
N GLY A 247 21.55 -0.32 1.86
CA GLY A 247 21.04 0.75 0.98
C GLY A 247 19.54 0.77 0.71
N GLY A 248 18.74 -0.07 1.37
CA GLY A 248 17.30 -0.13 1.17
C GLY A 248 16.59 1.13 1.66
N VAL A 249 15.59 1.58 0.89
CA VAL A 249 14.78 2.76 1.22
C VAL A 249 13.29 2.45 1.20
N VAL A 250 12.52 3.19 1.98
CA VAL A 250 11.05 3.18 1.97
C VAL A 250 10.55 4.53 1.46
N TYR A 251 9.59 4.53 0.54
CA TYR A 251 8.79 5.71 0.23
C TYR A 251 7.35 5.47 0.68
N MET A 252 6.86 6.32 1.57
CA MET A 252 5.57 6.18 2.25
C MET A 252 4.72 7.44 2.06
N ALA A 253 3.58 7.33 1.39
CA ALA A 253 2.55 8.36 1.36
C ALA A 253 1.46 8.07 2.40
N ALA A 254 1.14 9.04 3.26
CA ALA A 254 0.13 8.87 4.29
C ALA A 254 -0.46 10.21 4.77
N LYS A 255 -1.62 10.15 5.42
CA LYS A 255 -2.23 11.32 6.07
C LYS A 255 -1.54 11.65 7.39
N LYS A 256 -1.45 12.95 7.71
CA LYS A 256 -1.05 13.43 9.05
C LYS A 256 -1.90 12.80 10.15
N HIS A 257 -3.20 12.60 9.88
CA HIS A 257 -4.11 11.90 10.79
C HIS A 257 -5.28 11.24 10.05
N TYR A 258 -5.66 10.04 10.49
CA TYR A 258 -6.84 9.31 10.04
C TYR A 258 -7.90 9.33 11.14
N PHE A 259 -9.00 10.05 10.91
CA PHE A 259 -10.11 10.10 11.86
C PHE A 259 -10.79 8.73 11.99
N GLY A 260 -11.25 8.39 13.20
CA GLY A 260 -11.89 7.10 13.51
C GLY A 260 -10.88 6.01 13.91
N VAL A 261 -9.95 5.66 13.00
CA VAL A 261 -8.93 4.61 13.23
C VAL A 261 -7.70 5.10 14.01
N GLY A 262 -7.46 6.42 14.02
CA GLY A 262 -6.52 7.08 14.92
C GLY A 262 -5.07 7.14 14.47
N GLY A 263 -4.67 6.40 13.42
CA GLY A 263 -3.31 6.40 12.89
C GLY A 263 -2.89 7.73 12.24
N GLY A 264 -1.68 7.75 11.71
CA GLY A 264 -1.10 8.92 11.03
C GLY A 264 0.43 8.98 11.12
N THR A 265 1.02 9.85 10.32
CA THR A 265 2.48 9.95 10.16
C THR A 265 3.21 10.22 11.47
N ARG A 266 2.73 11.15 12.31
CA ARG A 266 3.39 11.50 13.58
C ARG A 266 3.64 10.29 14.49
N GLN A 267 2.65 9.42 14.64
CA GLN A 267 2.75 8.25 15.53
C GLN A 267 3.71 7.21 14.96
N PHE A 268 3.60 6.94 13.65
CA PHE A 268 4.45 5.98 12.95
C PHE A 268 5.92 6.43 12.96
N LEU A 269 6.19 7.69 12.63
CA LEU A 269 7.55 8.26 12.64
C LEU A 269 8.17 8.27 14.04
N SER A 270 7.38 8.57 15.09
CA SER A 270 7.86 8.46 16.46
C SER A 270 8.31 7.03 16.81
N MET A 271 7.67 6.01 16.27
CA MET A 271 8.09 4.61 16.45
C MET A 271 9.39 4.32 15.69
N VAL A 272 9.53 4.79 14.45
CA VAL A 272 10.76 4.66 13.66
C VAL A 272 11.95 5.32 14.35
N GLU A 273 11.78 6.57 14.81
CA GLU A 273 12.81 7.35 15.52
C GLU A 273 13.26 6.69 16.82
N LYS A 274 12.32 6.14 17.61
CA LYS A 274 12.63 5.45 18.87
C LYS A 274 13.40 4.15 18.67
N ASP A 275 13.12 3.42 17.58
CA ASP A 275 13.83 2.19 17.23
C ASP A 275 15.24 2.49 16.70
N GLY A 276 15.42 3.62 15.99
CA GLY A 276 16.73 4.12 15.56
C GLY A 276 17.36 3.36 14.40
N ALA A 277 16.64 2.42 13.78
CA ALA A 277 17.14 1.63 12.65
C ALA A 277 17.04 2.35 11.28
N MET A 278 16.25 3.43 11.20
CA MET A 278 16.05 4.20 9.97
C MET A 278 15.93 5.69 10.30
N ALA A 279 16.41 6.54 9.38
CA ALA A 279 16.19 7.98 9.39
C ALA A 279 15.02 8.36 8.48
N ALA A 280 14.17 9.29 8.91
CA ALA A 280 13.04 9.78 8.14
C ALA A 280 13.29 11.18 7.58
N SER A 281 12.96 11.40 6.30
CA SER A 281 12.97 12.71 5.67
C SER A 281 11.68 12.97 4.90
N LEU A 282 11.08 14.14 5.08
CA LEU A 282 9.91 14.56 4.33
C LEU A 282 10.28 14.84 2.87
N VAL A 283 9.56 14.24 1.92
CA VAL A 283 9.77 14.40 0.47
C VAL A 283 8.75 15.39 -0.09
N ALA A 284 7.49 15.28 0.29
CA ALA A 284 6.43 16.16 -0.16
C ALA A 284 5.33 16.32 0.90
N GLU A 285 4.67 17.48 0.91
CA GLU A 285 3.44 17.73 1.67
C GLU A 285 2.35 18.19 0.69
N VAL A 286 1.17 17.58 0.77
CA VAL A 286 0.02 17.87 -0.08
C VAL A 286 -1.13 18.36 0.79
N ALA A 287 -1.56 19.59 0.53
CA ALA A 287 -2.64 20.28 1.23
C ALA A 287 -3.59 20.94 0.22
N ASP A 288 -4.33 20.12 -0.52
CA ASP A 288 -5.26 20.53 -1.58
C ASP A 288 -6.68 20.87 -1.08
N GLY A 289 -6.96 20.59 0.20
CA GLY A 289 -8.25 20.82 0.82
C GLY A 289 -9.33 19.78 0.47
N SER A 290 -9.01 18.74 -0.31
CA SER A 290 -9.94 17.63 -0.61
C SER A 290 -9.99 16.62 0.54
N SER A 291 -8.88 16.46 1.26
CA SER A 291 -8.79 15.60 2.44
C SER A 291 -7.83 16.17 3.49
N ASN A 292 -7.53 15.39 4.54
CA ASN A 292 -6.54 15.80 5.52
C ASN A 292 -5.17 15.95 4.85
N VAL A 293 -4.30 16.79 5.41
CA VAL A 293 -2.94 16.99 4.89
C VAL A 293 -2.23 15.65 4.76
N ARG A 294 -1.69 15.41 3.58
CA ARG A 294 -0.98 14.18 3.20
C ARG A 294 0.50 14.48 3.08
N GLU A 295 1.32 13.52 3.42
CA GLU A 295 2.78 13.65 3.41
C GLU A 295 3.37 12.43 2.72
N VAL A 296 4.42 12.65 1.93
CA VAL A 296 5.29 11.60 1.40
C VAL A 296 6.61 11.66 2.15
N TRP A 297 6.99 10.54 2.74
CA TRP A 297 8.19 10.37 3.55
C TRP A 297 9.14 9.36 2.90
N LYS A 298 10.44 9.62 3.02
CA LYS A 298 11.50 8.67 2.72
C LYS A 298 12.10 8.17 4.03
N LEU A 299 12.18 6.84 4.20
CA LEU A 299 12.92 6.20 5.29
C LEU A 299 14.18 5.55 4.71
N SER A 300 15.34 5.79 5.32
CA SER A 300 16.63 5.24 4.88
C SER A 300 17.34 4.56 6.05
N ILE A 301 17.95 3.40 5.81
CA ILE A 301 18.77 2.65 6.79
C ILE A 301 20.14 3.33 6.97
#